data_AF-A0A2I0QHA3-F1
#
_entry.id   AF-A0A2I0QHA3-F1
#
_cell.length_a   1.000
_cell.length_b   1.000
_cell.length_c   1.000
_cell.angle_alpha   90.00
_cell.angle_beta   90.00
_cell.angle_gamma   90.00
#
_symmetry.space_group_name_H-M   'P 1'
#
loop_
_entity.id
_entity.type
_entity.pdbx_description
1 polymer ?
#
loop_
_entity_poly.entity_id
_entity_poly.type
_entity_poly.pdbx_seq_one_letter_code
_entity_poly.pdbx_strand_id
1 'polypeptide(L)'
;GQPKWNAKMKIDKYKAFIAHSFDEKDQEIVDWITYKLKKHFEIVTGAKPEAKILTEKIFPRIDKCNVFCGILTKRYHNDKDEWVTSPWIYNETGYALLNKKKILVFLEEGVKDLGIVSKDYEYVPFNREKIKRKDGIKQLKKKIEDYANSLYKETKIQPIHEMIETTARISIYNDGHIIEDIEATLNTLSDNFKNRLQDLWLDDCAGKDINLTPLREKLKNLDLGFASKKRFFEQTFYARVLEPKSIYISNVEAIDKNTTDDEISFNLIFKSLDGKQIPANTKIKYAWDGVVLMHFRSGKNN
;
A
#
# COMPACT_ATOMS: atom_id res chain seq x y z
N GLY A 1 28.90 11.46 -29.11
CA GLY A 1 27.77 12.34 -28.80
C GLY A 1 26.79 11.59 -27.94
N GLN A 2 26.48 12.08 -26.74
CA GLN A 2 25.49 11.45 -25.86
C GLN A 2 24.06 11.70 -26.40
N PRO A 3 23.15 10.73 -26.34
CA PRO A 3 21.76 10.97 -26.69
C PRO A 3 21.06 11.77 -25.59
N LYS A 4 20.51 12.93 -25.98
CA LYS A 4 19.60 13.74 -25.15
C LYS A 4 18.26 13.03 -25.05
N TRP A 5 18.00 12.37 -23.93
CA TRP A 5 16.67 11.87 -23.60
C TRP A 5 15.80 13.00 -23.03
N ASN A 6 15.08 13.71 -23.91
CA ASN A 6 13.94 14.56 -23.54
C ASN A 6 12.64 13.86 -23.94
N ALA A 7 12.34 12.72 -23.32
CA ALA A 7 10.99 12.17 -23.35
C ALA A 7 10.23 12.68 -22.12
N LYS A 8 9.36 13.68 -22.30
CA LYS A 8 8.29 13.95 -21.33
C LYS A 8 7.45 12.68 -21.25
N MET A 9 7.69 11.84 -20.23
CA MET A 9 6.82 10.73 -19.90
C MET A 9 5.39 11.25 -19.78
N LYS A 10 4.53 10.83 -20.70
CA LYS A 10 3.09 11.03 -20.60
C LYS A 10 2.63 10.06 -19.50
N ILE A 11 2.41 10.58 -18.30
CA ILE A 11 1.80 9.78 -17.23
C ILE A 11 0.34 9.59 -17.66
N ASP A 12 -0.06 8.34 -17.88
CA ASP A 12 -1.47 8.02 -18.14
C ASP A 12 -2.29 8.45 -16.93
N LYS A 13 -3.36 9.21 -17.19
CA LYS A 13 -4.22 9.69 -16.12
C LYS A 13 -4.99 8.51 -15.53
N TYR A 14 -5.12 8.48 -14.22
CA TYR A 14 -6.05 7.57 -13.56
C TYR A 14 -7.48 7.76 -14.10
N LYS A 15 -8.18 6.64 -14.30
CA LYS A 15 -9.62 6.66 -14.62
C LYS A 15 -10.42 6.81 -13.34
N ALA A 16 -11.25 7.85 -13.28
CA ALA A 16 -12.11 8.14 -12.14
C ALA A 16 -13.58 8.01 -12.51
N PHE A 17 -14.32 7.18 -11.77
CA PHE A 17 -15.77 7.13 -11.85
C PHE A 17 -16.38 8.24 -10.98
N ILE A 18 -17.24 9.08 -11.53
CA ILE A 18 -17.96 10.09 -10.75
C ILE A 18 -19.40 9.63 -10.52
N ALA A 19 -19.72 9.40 -9.25
CA ALA A 19 -21.07 9.20 -8.73
C ALA A 19 -21.66 10.54 -8.28
N HIS A 20 -22.80 10.94 -8.85
CA HIS A 20 -23.41 12.23 -8.55
C HIS A 20 -24.93 12.23 -8.75
N SER A 21 -25.59 13.26 -8.23
CA SER A 21 -27.01 13.54 -8.47
C SER A 21 -27.25 14.00 -9.92
N PHE A 22 -28.31 13.52 -10.56
CA PHE A 22 -28.76 13.96 -11.90
C PHE A 22 -29.85 15.05 -11.84
N ASP A 23 -30.10 15.61 -10.67
CA ASP A 23 -31.08 16.68 -10.50
C ASP A 23 -30.55 18.00 -11.05
N GLU A 24 -31.43 18.78 -11.67
CA GLU A 24 -31.08 20.08 -12.27
C GLU A 24 -30.51 21.04 -11.22
N LYS A 25 -31.04 21.01 -10.00
CA LYS A 25 -30.58 21.85 -8.87
C LYS A 25 -29.12 21.56 -8.44
N ASP A 26 -28.60 20.38 -8.79
CA ASP A 26 -27.24 19.95 -8.43
C ASP A 26 -26.28 20.07 -9.62
N GLN A 27 -26.80 20.32 -10.84
CA GLN A 27 -26.02 20.32 -12.08
C GLN A 27 -24.84 21.29 -12.02
N GLU A 28 -25.05 22.51 -11.53
CA GLU A 28 -24.01 23.55 -11.44
C GLU A 28 -22.81 23.08 -10.59
N ILE A 29 -23.08 22.52 -9.40
CA ILE A 29 -22.02 22.07 -8.49
C ILE A 29 -21.33 20.81 -9.01
N VAL A 30 -22.09 19.87 -9.56
CA VAL A 30 -21.58 18.65 -10.16
C VAL A 30 -20.65 18.96 -11.33
N ASP A 31 -21.07 19.84 -12.24
CA ASP A 31 -20.27 20.24 -13.39
C ASP A 31 -18.98 20.94 -12.96
N TRP A 32 -19.07 21.80 -11.95
CA TRP A 32 -17.89 22.48 -11.42
C TRP A 32 -16.88 21.49 -10.86
N ILE A 33 -17.30 20.55 -10.00
CA ILE A 33 -16.40 19.53 -9.40
C ILE A 33 -15.84 18.63 -10.50
N THR A 34 -16.68 18.15 -11.41
CA THR A 34 -16.30 17.32 -12.55
C THR A 34 -15.27 18.03 -13.43
N TYR A 35 -15.48 19.30 -13.74
CA TYR A 35 -14.54 20.11 -14.52
C TYR A 35 -13.17 20.22 -13.83
N LYS A 36 -13.12 20.33 -12.51
CA LYS A 36 -11.84 20.31 -11.77
C LYS A 36 -11.18 18.94 -11.83
N LEU A 37 -11.94 17.86 -11.61
CA LEU A 37 -11.43 16.48 -11.64
C LEU A 37 -10.87 16.10 -13.02
N LYS A 38 -11.49 16.53 -14.14
CA LYS A 38 -11.01 16.29 -15.51
C LYS A 38 -9.58 16.78 -15.77
N LYS A 39 -9.11 17.76 -14.99
CA LYS A 39 -7.71 18.23 -15.09
C LYS A 39 -6.72 17.16 -14.66
N HIS A 40 -7.11 16.31 -13.71
CA HIS A 40 -6.24 15.31 -13.07
C HIS A 40 -6.56 13.87 -13.47
N PHE A 41 -7.79 13.58 -13.88
CA PHE A 41 -8.28 12.23 -14.14
C PHE A 41 -8.93 12.11 -15.53
N GLU A 42 -8.93 10.90 -16.09
CA GLU A 42 -9.83 10.53 -17.18
C GLU A 42 -11.19 10.18 -16.56
N ILE A 43 -12.25 10.91 -16.91
CA ILE A 43 -13.53 10.80 -16.20
C ILE A 43 -14.48 9.84 -16.90
N VAL A 44 -15.03 8.92 -16.12
CA VAL A 44 -16.18 8.07 -16.45
C VAL A 44 -17.34 8.49 -15.54
N THR A 45 -18.55 8.65 -16.06
CA THR A 45 -19.72 9.00 -15.26
C THR A 45 -20.80 7.92 -15.35
N GLY A 46 -21.71 7.92 -14.37
CA GLY A 46 -22.98 7.20 -14.49
C GLY A 46 -23.81 7.68 -15.69
N ALA A 47 -24.72 6.82 -16.16
CA ALA A 47 -25.82 7.23 -17.04
C ALA A 47 -27.05 7.55 -16.18
N LYS A 48 -27.98 8.37 -16.68
CA LYS A 48 -29.27 8.60 -16.01
C LYS A 48 -29.93 7.25 -15.67
N PRO A 49 -30.46 7.05 -14.45
CA PRO A 49 -31.05 5.79 -14.06
C PRO A 49 -32.32 5.51 -14.88
N GLU A 50 -32.22 4.63 -15.86
CA GLU A 50 -33.35 3.82 -16.32
C GLU A 50 -33.52 2.68 -15.32
N ALA A 51 -34.76 2.31 -14.99
CA ALA A 51 -35.13 1.33 -13.96
C ALA A 51 -34.59 -0.11 -14.16
N LYS A 52 -33.64 -0.34 -15.07
CA LYS A 52 -32.92 -1.61 -15.25
C LYS A 52 -31.63 -1.63 -14.43
N ILE A 53 -31.73 -2.34 -13.31
CA ILE A 53 -30.69 -3.05 -12.54
C ILE A 53 -29.32 -2.35 -12.52
N LEU A 54 -29.11 -1.56 -11.45
CA LEU A 54 -27.86 -0.87 -11.09
C LEU A 54 -26.59 -1.72 -11.30
N THR A 55 -26.71 -3.02 -11.02
CA THR A 55 -25.68 -4.04 -11.07
C THR A 55 -25.11 -4.28 -12.48
N GLU A 56 -25.92 -4.16 -13.53
CA GLU A 56 -25.51 -4.54 -14.89
C GLU A 56 -24.80 -3.41 -15.64
N LYS A 57 -25.11 -2.14 -15.32
CA LYS A 57 -24.61 -0.98 -16.08
C LYS A 57 -23.55 -0.17 -15.34
N ILE A 58 -23.62 -0.07 -14.02
CA ILE A 58 -22.78 0.87 -13.24
C ILE A 58 -21.55 0.17 -12.67
N PHE A 59 -21.70 -1.03 -12.09
CA PHE A 59 -20.57 -1.76 -11.50
C PHE A 59 -19.44 -2.05 -12.51
N PRO A 60 -19.72 -2.52 -13.74
CA PRO A 60 -18.67 -2.68 -14.74
C PRO A 60 -17.95 -1.36 -15.13
N ARG A 61 -18.59 -0.19 -14.93
CA ARG A 61 -17.96 1.11 -15.17
C ARG A 61 -17.05 1.50 -14.01
N ILE A 62 -17.47 1.24 -12.77
CA ILE A 62 -16.65 1.41 -11.58
C ILE A 62 -15.44 0.48 -11.64
N ASP A 63 -15.61 -0.76 -12.10
CA ASP A 63 -14.53 -1.75 -12.21
C ASP A 63 -13.41 -1.30 -13.14
N LYS A 64 -13.77 -0.66 -14.27
CA LYS A 64 -12.82 -0.07 -15.23
C LYS A 64 -12.09 1.17 -14.73
N CYS A 65 -12.47 1.68 -13.56
CA CYS A 65 -11.85 2.85 -12.95
C CYS A 65 -10.93 2.45 -11.80
N ASN A 66 -9.89 3.25 -11.59
CA ASN A 66 -8.97 3.11 -10.47
C ASN A 66 -9.45 3.92 -9.27
N VAL A 67 -10.11 5.05 -9.55
CA VAL A 67 -10.58 6.03 -8.58
C VAL A 67 -12.10 6.09 -8.62
N PHE A 68 -12.72 6.22 -7.46
CA PHE A 68 -14.13 6.51 -7.29
C PHE A 68 -14.29 7.88 -6.62
N CYS A 69 -15.09 8.74 -7.23
CA CYS A 69 -15.39 10.08 -6.75
C CYS A 69 -16.89 10.22 -6.48
N GLY A 70 -17.29 10.31 -5.21
CA GLY A 70 -18.69 10.53 -4.82
C GLY A 70 -18.98 12.00 -4.58
N ILE A 71 -20.05 12.56 -5.16
CA ILE A 71 -20.55 13.92 -4.89
C ILE A 71 -21.89 13.81 -4.18
N LEU A 72 -21.88 13.99 -2.86
CA LEU A 72 -23.04 13.80 -1.99
C LEU A 72 -23.71 15.14 -1.74
N THR A 73 -24.73 15.45 -2.56
CA THR A 73 -25.59 16.63 -2.40
C THR A 73 -26.80 16.33 -1.52
N LYS A 74 -27.40 17.37 -0.94
CA LYS A 74 -28.67 17.32 -0.21
C LYS A 74 -29.81 16.86 -1.11
N ARG A 75 -30.43 15.72 -0.77
CA ARG A 75 -31.51 15.12 -1.56
C ARG A 75 -32.84 15.08 -0.83
N TYR A 76 -32.93 14.30 0.24
CA TYR A 76 -34.14 14.10 1.05
C TYR A 76 -33.83 14.31 2.52
N HIS A 77 -34.88 14.46 3.33
CA HIS A 77 -34.79 14.33 4.78
C HIS A 77 -35.07 12.88 5.18
N ASN A 78 -34.35 12.38 6.17
CA ASN A 78 -34.67 11.09 6.80
C ASN A 78 -35.76 11.27 7.89
N ASP A 79 -36.12 10.18 8.57
CA ASP A 79 -37.13 10.18 9.64
C ASP A 79 -36.77 11.08 10.84
N LYS A 80 -35.52 11.54 10.93
CA LYS A 80 -35.00 12.46 11.95
C LYS A 80 -34.85 13.90 11.44
N ASP A 81 -35.44 14.19 10.28
CA ASP A 81 -35.36 15.48 9.61
C ASP A 81 -33.92 15.92 9.26
N GLU A 82 -32.99 14.97 9.07
CA GLU A 82 -31.62 15.24 8.63
C GLU A 82 -31.52 15.10 7.11
N TRP A 83 -30.79 16.02 6.47
CA TRP A 83 -30.49 15.89 5.04
C TRP A 83 -29.64 14.65 4.76
N VAL A 84 -29.98 13.93 3.71
CA VAL A 84 -29.26 12.74 3.21
C VAL A 84 -29.12 12.82 1.69
N THR A 85 -28.09 12.16 1.15
CA THR A 85 -27.85 12.12 -0.31
C THR A 85 -28.61 10.99 -0.99
N SER A 86 -28.51 10.84 -2.31
CA SER A 86 -29.16 9.75 -3.06
C SER A 86 -28.75 8.35 -2.56
N PRO A 87 -29.69 7.39 -2.34
CA PRO A 87 -29.34 6.02 -1.94
C PRO A 87 -28.43 5.33 -2.95
N TRP A 88 -28.57 5.69 -4.23
CA TRP A 88 -27.78 5.15 -5.33
C TRP A 88 -26.29 5.47 -5.16
N ILE A 89 -25.96 6.68 -4.74
CA ILE A 89 -24.57 7.10 -4.53
C ILE A 89 -23.96 6.33 -3.34
N TYR A 90 -24.75 6.02 -2.32
CA TYR A 90 -24.30 5.17 -1.21
C TYR A 90 -24.01 3.74 -1.66
N ASN A 91 -24.87 3.13 -2.48
CA ASN A 91 -24.63 1.80 -3.04
C ASN A 91 -23.37 1.76 -3.91
N GLU A 92 -23.16 2.76 -4.75
CA GLU A 92 -21.97 2.90 -5.60
C GLU A 92 -20.70 3.09 -4.76
N THR A 93 -20.78 3.88 -3.69
CA THR A 93 -19.68 4.07 -2.73
C THR A 93 -19.35 2.76 -2.01
N GLY A 94 -20.37 2.04 -1.54
CA GLY A 94 -20.21 0.72 -0.91
C GLY A 94 -19.56 -0.30 -1.84
N TYR A 95 -19.97 -0.33 -3.11
CA TYR A 95 -19.36 -1.19 -4.12
C TYR A 95 -17.88 -0.84 -4.37
N ALA A 96 -17.56 0.46 -4.47
CA ALA A 96 -16.19 0.92 -4.66
C ALA A 96 -15.28 0.58 -3.46
N LEU A 97 -15.83 0.66 -2.24
CA LEU A 97 -15.15 0.25 -1.00
C LEU A 97 -14.81 -1.24 -1.00
N LEU A 98 -15.80 -2.10 -1.27
CA LEU A 98 -15.61 -3.56 -1.32
C LEU A 98 -14.58 -3.98 -2.37
N ASN A 99 -14.50 -3.24 -3.47
CA ASN A 99 -13.53 -3.47 -4.56
C ASN A 99 -12.21 -2.71 -4.38
N LYS A 100 -11.92 -2.19 -3.17
CA LYS A 100 -10.66 -1.52 -2.80
C LYS A 100 -10.25 -0.41 -3.78
N LYS A 101 -11.23 0.32 -4.33
CA LYS A 101 -10.95 1.48 -5.18
C LYS A 101 -10.33 2.59 -4.35
N LYS A 102 -9.58 3.50 -5.00
CA LYS A 102 -9.16 4.74 -4.34
C LYS A 102 -10.37 5.68 -4.28
N ILE A 103 -10.74 6.16 -3.09
CA ILE A 103 -12.00 6.89 -2.90
C ILE A 103 -11.73 8.34 -2.54
N LEU A 104 -12.49 9.25 -3.15
CA LEU A 104 -12.59 10.66 -2.80
C LEU A 104 -14.08 11.04 -2.69
N VAL A 105 -14.51 11.52 -1.55
CA VAL A 105 -15.93 11.87 -1.35
C VAL A 105 -16.09 13.34 -1.07
N PHE A 106 -16.87 14.04 -1.89
CA PHE A 106 -17.29 15.41 -1.67
C PHE A 106 -18.61 15.40 -0.91
N LEU A 107 -18.61 15.91 0.32
CA LEU A 107 -19.78 15.91 1.19
C LEU A 107 -20.34 17.31 1.35
N GLU A 108 -21.60 17.52 0.95
CA GLU A 108 -22.23 18.81 1.18
C GLU A 108 -22.47 19.07 2.66
N GLU A 109 -22.12 20.27 3.14
CA GLU A 109 -22.37 20.73 4.52
C GLU A 109 -23.85 20.55 4.89
N GLY A 110 -24.11 19.75 5.93
CA GLY A 110 -25.43 19.45 6.43
C GLY A 110 -26.01 18.12 5.94
N VAL A 111 -25.39 17.45 4.96
CA VAL A 111 -25.71 16.05 4.65
C VAL A 111 -25.17 15.15 5.76
N LYS A 112 -26.02 14.26 6.26
CA LYS A 112 -25.66 13.25 7.24
C LYS A 112 -24.66 12.27 6.63
N ASP A 113 -23.49 12.21 7.26
CA ASP A 113 -22.56 11.11 7.04
C ASP A 113 -23.15 9.84 7.66
N LEU A 114 -23.42 8.84 6.83
CA LEU A 114 -23.92 7.53 7.28
C LEU A 114 -22.77 6.61 7.75
N GLY A 115 -21.53 7.10 7.79
CA GLY A 115 -20.36 6.31 8.20
C GLY A 115 -20.03 5.17 7.24
N ILE A 116 -20.55 5.25 6.01
CA ILE A 116 -20.36 4.22 4.98
C ILE A 116 -18.91 4.17 4.53
N VAL A 117 -18.24 5.32 4.53
CA VAL A 117 -16.81 5.41 4.25
C VAL A 117 -16.09 5.34 5.59
N SER A 118 -15.25 4.32 5.79
CA SER A 118 -14.41 4.20 6.99
C SER A 118 -13.50 5.42 7.16
N LYS A 119 -12.95 5.63 8.36
CA LYS A 119 -12.00 6.73 8.67
C LYS A 119 -10.77 6.78 7.75
N ASP A 120 -10.55 5.75 6.93
CA ASP A 120 -9.37 5.59 6.07
C ASP A 120 -9.47 6.35 4.73
N TYR A 121 -10.62 6.97 4.43
CA TYR A 121 -10.78 7.74 3.19
C TYR A 121 -11.13 9.20 3.43
N GLU A 122 -10.83 10.04 2.45
CA GLU A 122 -10.93 11.50 2.58
C GLU A 122 -12.33 12.01 2.21
N TYR A 123 -13.06 12.47 3.23
CA TYR A 123 -14.21 13.36 3.06
C TYR A 123 -13.73 14.79 2.84
N VAL A 124 -14.18 15.39 1.74
CA VAL A 124 -13.96 16.79 1.41
C VAL A 124 -15.28 17.54 1.56
N PRO A 125 -15.50 18.23 2.69
CA PRO A 125 -16.72 18.99 2.90
C PRO A 125 -16.80 20.16 1.92
N PHE A 126 -18.00 20.49 1.45
CA PHE A 126 -18.25 21.65 0.61
C PHE A 126 -19.58 22.34 0.92
N ASN A 127 -19.66 23.63 0.64
CA ASN A 127 -20.89 24.41 0.74
C ASN A 127 -21.27 24.94 -0.63
N ARG A 128 -22.45 24.55 -1.14
CA ARG A 128 -22.92 24.95 -2.48
C ARG A 128 -22.98 26.47 -2.65
N GLU A 129 -23.41 27.20 -1.62
CA GLU A 129 -23.58 28.66 -1.68
C GLU A 129 -22.24 29.40 -1.61
N LYS A 130 -21.24 28.86 -0.90
CA LYS A 130 -19.87 29.39 -0.97
C LYS A 130 -19.31 29.21 -2.38
N ILE A 131 -19.47 28.02 -2.97
CA ILE A 131 -18.95 27.74 -4.33
C ILE A 131 -19.59 28.63 -5.38
N LYS A 132 -20.91 28.85 -5.34
CA LYS A 132 -21.62 29.81 -6.21
C LYS A 132 -21.04 31.22 -6.12
N ARG A 133 -20.77 31.68 -4.90
CA ARG A 133 -20.13 33.00 -4.64
C ARG A 133 -18.63 33.02 -4.93
N LYS A 134 -18.04 31.89 -5.32
CA LYS A 134 -16.60 31.64 -5.50
C LYS A 134 -15.79 31.69 -4.20
N ASP A 135 -16.46 31.78 -3.05
CA ASP A 135 -15.89 31.63 -1.72
C ASP A 135 -15.56 30.15 -1.47
N GLY A 136 -14.43 29.83 -0.85
CA GLY A 136 -14.06 28.44 -0.54
C GLY A 136 -13.61 27.58 -1.74
N ILE A 137 -13.73 28.07 -2.99
CA ILE A 137 -13.22 27.40 -4.19
C ILE A 137 -11.73 27.03 -4.07
N LYS A 138 -10.93 27.93 -3.48
CA LYS A 138 -9.48 27.71 -3.31
C LYS A 138 -9.18 26.49 -2.46
N GLN A 139 -9.93 26.28 -1.38
CA GLN A 139 -9.75 25.14 -0.48
C GLN A 139 -10.14 23.83 -1.17
N LEU A 140 -11.30 23.81 -1.83
CA LEU A 140 -11.79 22.63 -2.53
C LEU A 140 -10.88 22.24 -3.71
N LYS A 141 -10.41 23.24 -4.47
CA LYS A 141 -9.41 23.04 -5.53
C LYS A 141 -8.12 22.43 -4.97
N LYS A 142 -7.61 22.98 -3.87
CA LYS A 142 -6.39 22.48 -3.22
C LYS A 142 -6.56 21.03 -2.78
N LYS A 143 -7.69 20.67 -2.18
CA LYS A 143 -8.00 19.29 -1.77
C LYS A 143 -8.00 18.31 -2.95
N ILE A 144 -8.59 18.69 -4.08
CA ILE A 144 -8.55 17.89 -5.32
C ILE A 144 -7.12 17.73 -5.81
N GLU A 145 -6.33 18.82 -5.82
CA GLU A 145 -4.93 18.79 -6.24
C GLU A 145 -4.08 17.92 -5.32
N ASP A 146 -4.23 18.05 -4.00
CA ASP A 146 -3.51 17.28 -2.98
C ASP A 146 -3.83 15.78 -3.10
N TYR A 147 -5.11 15.41 -3.28
CA TYR A 147 -5.53 14.02 -3.49
C TYR A 147 -5.01 13.45 -4.81
N ALA A 148 -5.13 14.19 -5.92
CA ALA A 148 -4.55 13.73 -7.18
C ALA A 148 -3.04 13.52 -7.06
N ASN A 149 -2.33 14.46 -6.41
CA ASN A 149 -0.90 14.37 -6.18
C ASN A 149 -0.52 13.20 -5.26
N SER A 150 -1.33 12.83 -4.27
CA SER A 150 -1.04 11.66 -3.43
C SER A 150 -1.10 10.37 -4.26
N LEU A 151 -2.10 10.22 -5.13
CA LEU A 151 -2.20 9.06 -6.04
C LEU A 151 -1.02 8.99 -7.02
N TYR A 152 -0.63 10.12 -7.61
CA TYR A 152 0.52 10.15 -8.51
C TYR A 152 1.87 10.08 -7.78
N LYS A 153 1.92 10.35 -6.48
CA LYS A 153 3.10 10.08 -5.65
C LYS A 153 3.24 8.58 -5.37
N GLU A 154 2.14 7.90 -5.04
CA GLU A 154 2.11 6.44 -4.90
C GLU A 154 2.63 5.75 -6.18
N THR A 155 2.26 6.22 -7.37
CA THR A 155 2.76 5.66 -8.65
C THR A 155 4.16 6.11 -9.04
N LYS A 156 4.59 7.29 -8.58
CA LYS A 156 5.97 7.78 -8.77
C LYS A 156 6.98 7.09 -7.86
N ILE A 157 6.54 6.34 -6.85
CA ILE A 157 7.36 5.26 -6.29
C ILE A 157 7.41 4.18 -7.38
N GLN A 158 8.25 4.43 -8.40
CA GLN A 158 8.61 3.38 -9.32
C GLN A 158 9.22 2.26 -8.49
N PRO A 159 8.85 1.00 -8.76
CA PRO A 159 9.50 -0.11 -8.09
C PRO A 159 11.01 0.07 -8.27
N ILE A 160 11.74 0.16 -7.17
CA ILE A 160 13.20 0.36 -7.19
C ILE A 160 13.96 -0.94 -7.44
N HIS A 161 13.24 -2.07 -7.37
CA HIS A 161 13.68 -3.42 -7.70
C HIS A 161 12.48 -4.29 -8.09
N GLU A 162 12.76 -5.40 -8.76
CA GLU A 162 11.83 -6.52 -9.00
C GLU A 162 12.43 -7.81 -8.44
N MET A 163 11.58 -8.69 -7.90
CA MET A 163 12.02 -10.03 -7.49
C MET A 163 12.01 -10.94 -8.70
N ILE A 164 13.14 -11.62 -8.94
CA ILE A 164 13.26 -12.62 -10.01
C ILE A 164 12.89 -13.99 -9.49
N GLU A 165 13.45 -14.38 -8.35
CA GLU A 165 13.32 -15.72 -7.79
C GLU A 165 13.48 -15.67 -6.27
N THR A 166 12.74 -16.51 -5.57
CA THR A 166 12.90 -16.75 -4.14
C THR A 166 12.76 -18.24 -3.87
N THR A 167 13.72 -18.81 -3.15
CA THR A 167 13.68 -20.18 -2.66
C THR A 167 13.74 -20.14 -1.15
N ALA A 168 12.77 -20.73 -0.47
CA ALA A 168 12.75 -20.90 0.97
C ALA A 168 12.94 -22.38 1.32
N ARG A 169 13.78 -22.65 2.33
CA ARG A 169 14.02 -23.98 2.88
C ARG A 169 13.80 -23.92 4.38
N ILE A 170 12.97 -24.83 4.89
CA ILE A 170 12.67 -24.94 6.31
C ILE A 170 13.23 -26.26 6.82
N SER A 171 14.09 -26.19 7.83
CA SER A 171 14.63 -27.35 8.54
C SER A 171 14.05 -27.39 9.94
N ILE A 172 13.33 -28.45 10.26
CA ILE A 172 12.70 -28.67 11.58
C ILE A 172 13.50 -29.75 12.30
N TYR A 173 13.86 -29.48 13.54
CA TYR A 173 14.65 -30.39 14.37
C TYR A 173 13.83 -30.98 15.52
N ASN A 174 14.28 -32.12 16.04
CA ASN A 174 13.52 -32.92 17.01
C ASN A 174 13.25 -32.22 18.36
N ASP A 175 14.09 -31.28 18.75
CA ASP A 175 13.92 -30.42 19.94
C ASP A 175 13.09 -29.14 19.64
N GLY A 176 12.43 -29.09 18.47
CA GLY A 176 11.46 -28.05 18.11
C GLY A 176 12.05 -26.77 17.54
N HIS A 177 13.37 -26.71 17.30
CA HIS A 177 13.94 -25.57 16.58
C HIS A 177 13.67 -25.67 15.07
N ILE A 178 13.46 -24.51 14.47
CA ILE A 178 13.26 -24.34 13.04
C ILE A 178 14.32 -23.39 12.53
N ILE A 179 14.94 -23.76 11.42
CA ILE A 179 15.81 -22.88 10.63
C ILE A 179 15.12 -22.63 9.31
N GLU A 180 14.85 -21.37 9.02
CA GLU A 180 14.40 -20.93 7.70
C GLU A 180 15.60 -20.32 6.96
N ASP A 181 15.98 -20.92 5.83
CA ASP A 181 17.02 -20.45 4.91
C ASP A 181 16.33 -19.98 3.63
N ILE A 182 16.45 -18.69 3.33
CA ILE A 182 15.88 -18.10 2.13
C ILE A 182 17.00 -17.56 1.25
N GLU A 183 17.04 -18.02 0.01
CA GLU A 183 17.80 -17.40 -1.06
C GLU A 183 16.86 -16.63 -1.99
N ALA A 184 17.19 -15.38 -2.29
CA ALA A 184 16.41 -14.56 -3.19
C ALA A 184 17.29 -13.83 -4.20
N THR A 185 16.75 -13.63 -5.40
CA THR A 185 17.37 -12.89 -6.47
C THR A 185 16.46 -11.74 -6.86
N LEU A 186 16.99 -10.53 -6.86
CA LEU A 186 16.31 -9.33 -7.33
C LEU A 186 17.09 -8.67 -8.46
N ASN A 187 16.39 -7.87 -9.25
CA ASN A 187 16.99 -6.93 -10.20
C ASN A 187 16.66 -5.51 -9.76
N THR A 188 17.66 -4.65 -9.63
CA THR A 188 17.41 -3.24 -9.34
C THR A 188 16.79 -2.58 -10.57
N LEU A 189 15.85 -1.66 -10.36
CA LEU A 189 15.19 -0.92 -11.43
C LEU A 189 15.57 0.57 -11.41
N SER A 190 16.29 1.01 -10.38
CA SER A 190 16.73 2.39 -10.20
C SER A 190 18.10 2.47 -9.51
N ASP A 191 18.91 3.46 -9.90
CA ASP A 191 20.17 3.81 -9.23
C ASP A 191 19.97 4.27 -7.77
N ASN A 192 18.71 4.53 -7.39
CA ASN A 192 18.32 4.89 -6.03
C ASN A 192 18.07 3.68 -5.11
N PHE A 193 18.25 2.45 -5.60
CA PHE A 193 18.11 1.25 -4.79
C PHE A 193 19.12 1.26 -3.62
N LYS A 194 18.61 1.11 -2.40
CA LYS A 194 19.41 1.12 -1.16
C LYS A 194 18.98 0.06 -0.17
N ASN A 195 17.72 -0.32 -0.17
CA ASN A 195 17.19 -1.27 0.78
C ASN A 195 16.07 -2.12 0.19
N ARG A 196 15.80 -3.22 0.91
CA ARG A 196 14.67 -4.10 0.66
C ARG A 196 13.95 -4.34 1.98
N LEU A 197 12.67 -4.01 2.03
CA LEU A 197 11.78 -4.48 3.10
C LEU A 197 11.65 -6.00 3.02
N GLN A 198 11.73 -6.69 4.14
CA GLN A 198 11.54 -8.12 4.25
C GLN A 198 10.71 -8.39 5.50
N ASP A 199 9.79 -9.35 5.37
CA ASP A 199 8.93 -9.78 6.45
C ASP A 199 9.26 -11.23 6.79
N LEU A 200 9.32 -11.52 8.09
CA LEU A 200 9.43 -12.87 8.65
C LEU A 200 8.10 -13.18 9.35
N TRP A 201 7.36 -14.13 8.81
CA TRP A 201 6.07 -14.56 9.32
C TRP A 201 6.26 -15.64 10.39
N LEU A 202 5.60 -15.48 11.53
CA LEU A 202 5.64 -16.39 12.68
C LEU A 202 4.34 -17.19 12.85
N ASP A 203 3.38 -17.04 11.93
CA ASP A 203 2.07 -17.69 11.98
C ASP A 203 2.15 -19.21 12.25
N ASP A 204 1.26 -19.70 13.11
CA ASP A 204 1.18 -21.07 13.67
C ASP A 204 2.26 -21.48 14.70
N CYS A 205 3.14 -20.57 15.14
CA CYS A 205 3.91 -20.76 16.39
C CYS A 205 2.96 -20.63 17.60
N ALA A 206 2.42 -21.75 18.09
CA ALA A 206 1.48 -21.73 19.21
C ALA A 206 2.06 -21.12 20.51
N GLY A 207 1.73 -19.85 20.77
CA GLY A 207 1.53 -19.31 22.11
C GLY A 207 2.77 -18.80 22.87
N LYS A 208 2.88 -17.47 22.93
CA LYS A 208 3.23 -16.63 24.09
C LYS A 208 4.56 -16.74 24.84
N ASP A 209 5.47 -17.65 24.50
CA ASP A 209 6.85 -17.61 25.04
C ASP A 209 7.89 -17.89 23.95
N ILE A 210 7.99 -16.99 22.96
CA ILE A 210 9.12 -16.99 22.03
C ILE A 210 10.33 -16.38 22.76
N ASN A 211 11.00 -17.18 23.59
CA ASN A 211 12.34 -16.81 24.04
C ASN A 211 13.32 -17.04 22.90
N LEU A 212 13.57 -15.97 22.12
CA LEU A 212 14.65 -15.93 21.13
C LEU A 212 15.96 -16.27 21.85
N THR A 213 16.45 -17.50 21.66
CA THR A 213 17.63 -17.97 22.38
C THR A 213 18.88 -17.62 21.56
N PRO A 214 19.90 -16.99 22.19
CA PRO A 214 21.16 -16.73 21.52
C PRO A 214 21.87 -18.02 21.04
N LEU A 215 21.96 -18.23 19.72
CA LEU A 215 22.77 -19.26 19.00
C LEU A 215 24.20 -19.52 19.56
N ARG A 216 24.87 -18.53 20.13
CA ARG A 216 26.25 -18.52 20.69
C ARG A 216 26.32 -19.28 22.00
N GLU A 217 25.23 -19.42 22.74
CA GLU A 217 25.20 -20.34 23.86
C GLU A 217 25.27 -21.80 23.37
N LYS A 218 24.66 -22.09 22.21
CA LYS A 218 24.64 -23.44 21.59
C LYS A 218 25.85 -23.74 20.70
N LEU A 219 26.49 -22.72 20.10
CA LEU A 219 27.65 -22.87 19.21
C LEU A 219 29.01 -23.01 19.91
N LYS A 220 29.07 -23.04 21.26
CA LYS A 220 30.32 -23.21 22.02
C LYS A 220 31.11 -24.48 21.66
N ASN A 221 30.46 -25.46 21.05
CA ASN A 221 31.05 -26.77 20.71
C ASN A 221 31.27 -26.99 19.20
N LEU A 222 31.05 -25.97 18.36
CA LEU A 222 31.26 -26.05 16.91
C LEU A 222 32.46 -25.19 16.51
N ASP A 223 33.50 -25.83 15.97
CA ASP A 223 34.72 -25.16 15.48
C ASP A 223 34.41 -24.40 14.18
N LEU A 224 33.92 -23.17 14.33
CA LEU A 224 33.57 -22.28 13.22
C LEU A 224 34.73 -21.29 13.01
N GLY A 225 35.64 -21.66 12.12
CA GLY A 225 36.82 -20.89 11.77
C GLY A 225 36.52 -19.44 11.31
N PHE A 226 37.45 -18.55 11.70
CA PHE A 226 37.91 -17.27 11.14
C PHE A 226 36.99 -16.20 10.48
N ALA A 227 35.68 -16.39 10.27
CA ALA A 227 34.86 -15.33 9.66
C ALA A 227 34.33 -14.33 10.71
N SER A 228 35.16 -13.34 11.01
CA SER A 228 34.99 -12.31 12.04
C SER A 228 33.82 -11.33 11.82
N LYS A 229 32.91 -11.31 12.81
CA LYS A 229 32.55 -10.16 13.67
C LYS A 229 32.19 -8.81 13.01
N LYS A 230 30.90 -8.58 12.78
CA LYS A 230 30.19 -7.34 13.19
C LYS A 230 28.68 -7.63 13.31
N ARG A 231 28.12 -7.30 14.47
CA ARG A 231 26.89 -7.84 15.08
C ARG A 231 25.68 -6.94 14.85
N PHE A 232 24.51 -7.53 14.64
CA PHE A 232 23.22 -6.97 15.03
C PHE A 232 22.37 -8.10 15.64
N PHE A 233 22.04 -7.92 16.93
CA PHE A 233 21.22 -8.77 17.81
C PHE A 233 21.77 -10.18 18.04
N GLU A 234 21.88 -10.61 19.30
CA GLU A 234 22.64 -11.79 19.69
C GLU A 234 21.97 -13.14 19.30
N GLN A 235 21.98 -13.39 17.99
CA GLN A 235 21.86 -14.63 17.22
C GLN A 235 20.48 -15.28 16.98
N THR A 236 19.74 -14.67 16.06
CA THR A 236 18.50 -15.27 15.53
C THR A 236 18.29 -15.03 14.04
N PHE A 237 19.11 -14.17 13.42
CA PHE A 237 18.95 -13.75 12.03
C PHE A 237 20.30 -13.44 11.40
N TYR A 238 20.54 -13.92 10.19
CA TYR A 238 21.75 -13.67 9.41
C TYR A 238 21.36 -13.32 7.98
N ALA A 239 22.00 -12.32 7.36
CA ALA A 239 21.76 -11.99 5.95
C ALA A 239 23.08 -11.69 5.23
N ARG A 240 23.21 -12.14 3.98
CA ARG A 240 24.40 -11.93 3.14
C ARG A 240 24.04 -11.75 1.67
N VAL A 241 24.87 -11.02 0.94
CA VAL A 241 24.86 -11.04 -0.53
C VAL A 241 25.69 -12.23 -0.99
N LEU A 242 25.12 -13.06 -1.85
CA LEU A 242 25.82 -14.17 -2.51
C LEU A 242 26.53 -13.65 -3.76
N GLU A 243 25.82 -12.87 -4.57
CA GLU A 243 26.34 -12.22 -5.78
C GLU A 243 25.64 -10.88 -6.06
N PRO A 244 26.31 -9.88 -6.65
CA PRO A 244 27.75 -9.84 -6.94
C PRO A 244 28.56 -9.53 -5.68
N LYS A 245 29.83 -9.97 -5.64
CA LYS A 245 30.74 -9.73 -4.50
C LYS A 245 31.06 -8.24 -4.27
N SER A 246 30.76 -7.38 -5.24
CA SER A 246 30.90 -5.92 -5.12
C SER A 246 29.82 -5.28 -4.25
N ILE A 247 28.77 -6.01 -3.87
CA ILE A 247 27.66 -5.52 -3.05
C ILE A 247 27.58 -6.34 -1.76
N TYR A 248 27.22 -5.69 -0.67
CA TYR A 248 27.03 -6.33 0.63
C TYR A 248 25.84 -5.73 1.37
N ILE A 249 25.26 -6.49 2.31
CA ILE A 249 24.28 -5.98 3.26
C ILE A 249 25.07 -5.33 4.42
N SER A 250 24.92 -4.03 4.55
CA SER A 250 25.64 -3.22 5.53
C SER A 250 24.93 -3.13 6.88
N ASN A 251 23.61 -3.25 6.88
CA ASN A 251 22.79 -3.17 8.08
C ASN A 251 21.45 -3.89 7.87
N VAL A 252 20.80 -4.22 8.99
CA VAL A 252 19.41 -4.68 9.04
C VAL A 252 18.67 -3.76 10.01
N GLU A 253 17.57 -3.15 9.58
CA GLU A 253 16.81 -2.18 10.38
C GLU A 253 15.38 -2.67 10.58
N ALA A 254 15.04 -3.04 11.82
CA ALA A 254 13.67 -3.42 12.18
C ALA A 254 12.70 -2.24 11.99
N ILE A 255 11.46 -2.52 11.64
CA ILE A 255 10.41 -1.53 11.41
C ILE A 255 9.31 -1.72 12.46
N ASP A 256 9.49 -1.09 13.63
CA ASP A 256 8.62 -1.24 14.80
C ASP A 256 7.13 -1.02 14.52
N LYS A 257 6.79 -0.13 13.57
CA LYS A 257 5.40 0.19 13.21
C LYS A 257 4.69 -0.89 12.38
N ASN A 258 5.45 -1.82 11.79
CA ASN A 258 4.93 -2.88 10.94
C ASN A 258 5.08 -4.26 11.61
N THR A 259 5.90 -4.37 12.66
CA THR A 259 6.02 -5.58 13.47
C THR A 259 4.74 -5.82 14.27
N THR A 260 4.23 -7.04 14.23
CA THR A 260 3.12 -7.54 15.04
C THR A 260 3.59 -8.68 15.95
N ASP A 261 2.68 -9.25 16.75
CA ASP A 261 2.99 -10.47 17.52
C ASP A 261 3.35 -11.66 16.60
N ASP A 262 2.86 -11.65 15.34
CA ASP A 262 2.97 -12.75 14.38
C ASP A 262 3.88 -12.43 13.18
N GLU A 263 4.44 -11.22 13.09
CA GLU A 263 5.23 -10.78 11.94
C GLU A 263 6.34 -9.82 12.37
N ILE A 264 7.57 -10.04 11.89
CA ILE A 264 8.67 -9.11 12.06
C ILE A 264 9.07 -8.54 10.70
N SER A 265 8.87 -7.24 10.52
CA SER A 265 9.32 -6.50 9.33
C SER A 265 10.68 -5.83 9.56
N PHE A 266 11.58 -5.93 8.59
CA PHE A 266 12.89 -5.28 8.62
C PHE A 266 13.39 -4.89 7.24
N ASN A 267 14.26 -3.89 7.17
CA ASN A 267 14.96 -3.51 5.94
C ASN A 267 16.35 -4.11 5.90
N LEU A 268 16.68 -4.80 4.81
CA LEU A 268 18.06 -5.14 4.44
C LEU A 268 18.67 -3.94 3.70
N ILE A 269 19.76 -3.36 4.22
CA ILE A 269 20.41 -2.18 3.64
C ILE A 269 21.63 -2.59 2.81
N PHE A 270 21.57 -2.41 1.49
CA PHE A 270 22.61 -2.78 0.54
C PHE A 270 23.58 -1.62 0.26
N LYS A 271 24.87 -1.94 0.14
CA LYS A 271 25.91 -0.99 -0.27
C LYS A 271 26.89 -1.61 -1.26
N SER A 272 27.43 -0.79 -2.15
CA SER A 272 28.60 -1.16 -2.97
C SER A 272 29.88 -1.04 -2.14
N LEU A 273 30.85 -1.93 -2.37
CA LEU A 273 32.17 -1.88 -1.75
C LEU A 273 32.95 -0.61 -2.09
N ASP A 274 32.74 -0.05 -3.28
CA ASP A 274 33.38 1.19 -3.71
C ASP A 274 32.68 2.46 -3.21
N GLY A 275 31.61 2.30 -2.42
CA GLY A 275 30.82 3.40 -1.86
C GLY A 275 29.93 4.14 -2.86
N LYS A 276 29.91 3.72 -4.13
CA LYS A 276 29.02 4.32 -5.15
C LYS A 276 27.59 3.77 -5.04
N GLN A 277 26.69 4.44 -5.75
CA GLN A 277 25.32 3.97 -5.94
C GLN A 277 25.31 2.63 -6.69
N ILE A 278 24.36 1.75 -6.31
CA ILE A 278 24.12 0.49 -7.01
C ILE A 278 23.35 0.82 -8.29
N PRO A 279 23.89 0.54 -9.49
CA PRO A 279 23.21 0.90 -10.75
C PRO A 279 21.87 0.18 -10.92
N ALA A 280 20.97 0.76 -11.70
CA ALA A 280 19.79 0.08 -12.23
C ALA A 280 20.19 -1.12 -13.11
N ASN A 281 19.32 -2.12 -13.17
CA ASN A 281 19.53 -3.42 -13.82
C ASN A 281 20.68 -4.25 -13.21
N THR A 282 21.02 -3.99 -11.96
CA THR A 282 21.96 -4.84 -11.22
C THR A 282 21.20 -6.02 -10.64
N LYS A 283 21.59 -7.23 -11.05
CA LYS A 283 21.08 -8.47 -10.46
C LYS A 283 21.80 -8.75 -9.14
N ILE A 284 21.06 -8.89 -8.05
CA ILE A 284 21.59 -9.17 -6.71
C ILE A 284 20.95 -10.47 -6.22
N LYS A 285 21.79 -11.48 -6.00
CA LYS A 285 21.44 -12.70 -5.29
C LYS A 285 21.87 -12.56 -3.83
N TYR A 286 20.95 -12.70 -2.89
CA TYR A 286 21.20 -12.59 -1.47
C TYR A 286 20.48 -13.72 -0.72
N ALA A 287 20.90 -13.97 0.51
CA ALA A 287 20.31 -14.97 1.37
C ALA A 287 20.11 -14.42 2.77
N TRP A 288 19.11 -14.94 3.48
CA TRP A 288 18.99 -14.75 4.91
C TRP A 288 18.48 -16.00 5.61
N ASP A 289 18.98 -16.19 6.83
CA ASP A 289 18.71 -17.32 7.68
C ASP A 289 18.08 -16.81 8.99
N GLY A 290 16.94 -17.37 9.38
CA GLY A 290 16.27 -17.11 10.65
C GLY A 290 16.21 -18.37 11.50
N VAL A 291 16.40 -18.25 12.82
CA VAL A 291 16.21 -19.36 13.76
C VAL A 291 15.01 -19.08 14.64
N VAL A 292 13.99 -19.92 14.60
CA VAL A 292 12.80 -19.77 15.45
C VAL A 292 12.71 -20.98 16.37
N LEU A 293 12.54 -20.74 17.67
CA LEU A 293 12.26 -21.82 18.63
C LEU A 293 10.74 -21.97 18.73
N MET A 294 10.20 -23.08 18.21
CA MET A 294 8.79 -23.42 18.41
C MET A 294 8.66 -24.34 19.63
N HIS A 295 7.87 -23.93 20.62
CA HIS A 295 7.40 -24.85 21.65
C HIS A 295 6.17 -25.60 21.16
N PHE A 296 6.39 -26.80 20.62
CA PHE A 296 5.29 -27.72 20.33
C PHE A 296 4.63 -28.13 21.66
N ARG A 297 3.42 -27.62 21.94
CA ARG A 297 2.57 -28.24 22.97
C ARG A 297 2.26 -29.65 22.50
N SER A 298 2.77 -30.67 23.19
CA SER A 298 2.17 -31.99 23.09
C SER A 298 0.73 -31.84 23.60
N GLY A 299 -0.25 -31.96 22.71
CA GLY A 299 -1.65 -32.02 23.12
C GLY A 299 -1.79 -33.14 24.14
N LYS A 300 -2.04 -32.78 25.40
CA LYS A 300 -2.71 -33.72 26.30
C LYS A 300 -4.10 -33.87 25.71
N ASN A 301 -4.34 -35.01 25.06
CA ASN A 301 -5.69 -35.51 24.85
C ASN A 301 -6.39 -35.50 26.21
N ASN A 302 -7.39 -34.62 26.35
CA ASN A 302 -8.45 -34.70 27.35
C ASN A 302 -9.76 -34.51 26.62
#